data_AF-X0TWA5-F1
#
_entry.id   AF-X0TWA5-F1
#
_cell.length_a   1.000
_cell.length_b   1.000
_cell.length_c   1.000
_cell.angle_alpha   90.00
_cell.angle_beta   90.00
_cell.angle_gamma   90.00
#
_symmetry.space_group_name_H-M   'P 1'
#
loop_
_entity.id
_entity.type
_entity.pdbx_description
1 polymer ?
#
loop_
_entity_poly.entity_id
_entity_poly.type
_entity_poly.pdbx_seq_one_letter_code
_entity_poly.pdbx_strand_id
1 'polypeptide(L)'
;DQRTILKKWVNKDITKVPQVLIPYTEVLGLYNKGLKVPDDVIICWSDDNFGNIRQLPNKTEQQRSGGSGIYYHFQWLNGTTTAYPWLYTTPLALTWSEMKKAYDYNVRDLWIVNVGDIKPAEIGIEYFMQMAWDISDFKENDPAAFLKDWASRDFGEEYASRIAGIMAKHYELGYARRPENMVMYKGRTKKYTYDWFSITNYNDEAQKRVDEYDKLIKETDAIYDSLPVEKKDSFFQMVAYNVKGAALHNKKVIYAQKSHAYGQQNKASAAVYAAMAQQAENDIHELLITTT
;
A
#
# COMPACT_ATOMS: atom_id res chain seq x y z
N ASP A 1 -29.07 -20.47 10.93
CA ASP A 1 -29.53 -19.48 11.94
C ASP A 1 -29.59 -18.05 11.42
N GLN A 2 -28.48 -17.44 10.98
CA GLN A 2 -28.46 -16.05 10.49
C GLN A 2 -29.55 -15.76 9.42
N ARG A 3 -29.70 -16.62 8.40
CA ARG A 3 -30.76 -16.48 7.38
C ARG A 3 -32.18 -16.60 7.93
N THR A 4 -32.39 -17.36 9.00
CA THR A 4 -33.70 -17.46 9.67
C THR A 4 -34.05 -16.14 10.36
N ILE A 5 -33.06 -15.49 10.98
CA ILE A 5 -33.21 -14.15 11.59
C ILE A 5 -33.55 -13.13 10.51
N LEU A 6 -32.80 -13.10 9.41
CA LEU A 6 -33.06 -12.20 8.28
C LEU A 6 -34.46 -12.41 7.67
N LYS A 7 -34.90 -13.66 7.49
CA LYS A 7 -36.26 -13.98 7.03
C LYS A 7 -37.35 -13.43 7.95
N LYS A 8 -37.13 -13.50 9.26
CA LYS A 8 -38.10 -13.10 10.27
C LYS A 8 -38.22 -11.58 10.40
N TRP A 9 -37.09 -10.88 10.33
CA TRP A 9 -37.01 -9.47 10.75
C TRP A 9 -36.70 -8.48 9.62
N VAL A 10 -36.17 -8.93 8.48
CA VAL A 10 -35.77 -8.05 7.36
C VAL A 10 -36.70 -8.25 6.16
N ASN A 11 -36.71 -9.45 5.58
CA ASN A 11 -37.58 -9.76 4.44
C ASN A 11 -37.89 -11.26 4.41
N LYS A 12 -39.19 -11.62 4.34
CA LYS A 12 -39.64 -13.01 4.24
C LYS A 12 -39.00 -13.76 3.07
N ASP A 13 -38.77 -13.04 1.97
CA ASP A 13 -38.01 -13.54 0.83
C ASP A 13 -36.51 -13.26 1.01
N ILE A 14 -35.76 -14.29 1.38
CA ILE A 14 -34.35 -14.15 1.77
C ILE A 14 -33.43 -13.80 0.60
N THR A 15 -33.81 -14.17 -0.62
CA THR A 15 -33.00 -13.90 -1.82
C THR A 15 -33.04 -12.42 -2.21
N LYS A 16 -33.98 -11.65 -1.64
CA LYS A 16 -34.05 -10.19 -1.78
C LYS A 16 -33.23 -9.42 -0.73
N VAL A 17 -32.55 -10.12 0.18
CA VAL A 17 -31.66 -9.52 1.18
C VAL A 17 -30.20 -9.74 0.73
N PRO A 18 -29.47 -8.69 0.30
CA PRO A 18 -28.07 -8.81 -0.06
C PRO A 18 -27.25 -9.37 1.11
N GLN A 19 -26.45 -10.39 0.82
CA GLN A 19 -25.64 -11.10 1.80
C GLN A 19 -24.28 -11.38 1.19
N VAL A 20 -23.25 -11.30 2.02
CA VAL A 20 -21.88 -11.58 1.64
C VAL A 20 -21.24 -12.52 2.65
N LEU A 21 -20.45 -13.47 2.14
CA LEU A 21 -19.52 -14.26 2.93
C LEU A 21 -18.11 -13.95 2.44
N ILE A 22 -17.23 -13.55 3.34
CA ILE A 22 -15.80 -13.39 3.07
C ILE A 22 -15.10 -14.64 3.63
N PRO A 23 -14.69 -15.62 2.79
CA PRO A 23 -13.88 -16.74 3.25
C PRO A 23 -12.44 -16.28 3.52
N TYR A 24 -12.25 -15.56 4.62
CA TYR A 24 -10.98 -15.00 5.04
C TYR A 24 -10.19 -16.00 5.90
N THR A 25 -8.86 -16.00 5.76
CA THR A 25 -7.93 -16.82 6.57
C THR A 25 -8.34 -18.29 6.74
N GLU A 26 -8.75 -18.71 7.93
CA GLU A 26 -9.16 -20.09 8.24
C GLU A 26 -10.47 -20.49 7.56
N VAL A 27 -11.37 -19.53 7.31
CA VAL A 27 -12.65 -19.77 6.65
C VAL A 27 -12.43 -20.16 5.20
N LEU A 28 -11.38 -19.67 4.54
CA LEU A 28 -10.99 -20.13 3.20
C LEU A 28 -10.66 -21.63 3.19
N GLY A 29 -9.97 -22.10 4.24
CA GLY A 29 -9.68 -23.52 4.41
C GLY A 29 -10.94 -24.37 4.61
N LEU A 30 -11.95 -23.84 5.32
CA LEU A 30 -13.25 -24.50 5.48
C LEU A 30 -14.06 -24.48 4.17
N TYR A 31 -14.02 -23.38 3.43
CA TYR A 31 -14.63 -23.25 2.12
C TYR A 31 -14.12 -24.32 1.15
N ASN A 32 -12.79 -24.46 1.05
CA ASN A 32 -12.14 -25.44 0.19
C ASN A 32 -12.38 -26.89 0.64
N LYS A 33 -12.80 -27.13 1.88
CA LYS A 33 -13.23 -28.45 2.39
C LYS A 33 -14.71 -28.75 2.13
N GLY A 34 -15.42 -27.87 1.42
CA GLY A 34 -16.80 -28.09 1.00
C GLY A 34 -17.87 -27.41 1.84
N LEU A 35 -17.52 -26.34 2.58
CA LEU A 35 -18.53 -25.48 3.22
C LEU A 35 -19.57 -25.05 2.18
N LYS A 36 -20.84 -25.31 2.47
CA LYS A 36 -21.94 -24.96 1.56
C LYS A 36 -22.38 -23.52 1.79
N VAL A 37 -22.24 -22.70 0.76
CA VAL A 37 -22.71 -21.31 0.74
C VAL A 37 -23.97 -21.23 -0.14
N PRO A 38 -25.11 -20.72 0.39
CA PRO A 38 -26.33 -20.55 -0.40
C PRO A 38 -26.08 -19.77 -1.68
N ASP A 39 -26.73 -20.15 -2.78
CA ASP A 39 -26.38 -19.67 -4.12
C ASP A 39 -26.47 -18.15 -4.30
N ASP A 40 -27.43 -17.51 -3.64
CA ASP A 40 -27.72 -16.07 -3.66
C ASP A 40 -26.77 -15.21 -2.81
N VAL A 41 -25.82 -15.83 -2.10
CA VAL A 41 -24.83 -15.10 -1.27
C VAL A 41 -23.57 -14.82 -2.08
N ILE A 42 -23.15 -13.55 -2.10
CA ILE A 42 -21.86 -13.12 -2.69
C ILE A 42 -20.73 -13.83 -1.95
N ILE A 43 -19.84 -14.47 -2.70
CA ILE A 43 -18.55 -14.91 -2.16
C ILE A 43 -17.54 -13.81 -2.43
N CYS A 44 -17.06 -13.16 -1.37
CA CYS A 44 -16.13 -12.06 -1.46
C CYS A 44 -14.71 -12.53 -1.16
N TRP A 45 -13.92 -12.75 -2.20
CA TRP A 45 -12.57 -13.29 -2.14
C TRP A 45 -11.60 -12.28 -1.56
N SER A 46 -10.67 -12.74 -0.74
CA SER A 46 -9.68 -11.87 -0.09
C SER A 46 -8.30 -11.98 -0.74
N ASP A 47 -7.56 -10.89 -0.67
CA ASP A 47 -6.11 -10.92 -0.88
C ASP A 47 -5.36 -11.55 0.32
N ASP A 48 -4.04 -11.58 0.21
CA ASP A 48 -3.13 -12.07 1.24
C ASP A 48 -2.79 -11.03 2.31
N ASN A 49 -3.53 -9.92 2.35
CA ASN A 49 -3.27 -8.70 3.12
C ASN A 49 -2.12 -7.86 2.62
N PHE A 50 -1.52 -8.16 1.47
CA PHE A 50 -0.44 -7.38 0.87
C PHE A 50 -0.74 -6.99 -0.57
N GLY A 51 -2.01 -7.15 -0.99
CA GLY A 51 -2.46 -6.84 -2.34
C GLY A 51 -2.42 -8.00 -3.31
N ASN A 52 -2.17 -9.25 -2.91
CA ASN A 52 -2.19 -10.41 -3.83
C ASN A 52 -3.43 -11.27 -3.61
N ILE A 53 -4.34 -11.34 -4.58
CA ILE A 53 -5.60 -12.09 -4.49
C ILE A 53 -5.29 -13.59 -4.36
N ARG A 54 -5.79 -14.22 -3.28
CA ARG A 54 -5.46 -15.60 -2.93
C ARG A 54 -6.19 -16.65 -3.75
N GLN A 55 -7.45 -16.36 -4.10
CA GLN A 55 -8.33 -17.28 -4.80
C GLN A 55 -9.33 -16.46 -5.62
N LEU A 56 -9.69 -17.00 -6.78
CA LEU A 56 -10.71 -16.46 -7.68
C LEU A 56 -11.74 -17.56 -7.97
N PRO A 57 -12.97 -17.20 -8.37
CA PRO A 57 -14.02 -18.19 -8.57
C PRO A 57 -13.67 -19.08 -9.76
N ASN A 58 -13.87 -20.39 -9.60
CA ASN A 58 -13.81 -21.34 -10.71
C ASN A 58 -15.03 -21.21 -11.64
N LYS A 59 -15.03 -21.92 -12.77
CA LYS A 59 -16.12 -21.83 -13.77
C LYS A 59 -17.51 -22.10 -13.20
N THR A 60 -17.64 -23.01 -12.23
CA THR A 60 -18.92 -23.31 -11.57
C THR A 60 -19.32 -22.19 -10.61
N GLU A 61 -18.37 -21.67 -9.85
CA GLU A 61 -18.62 -20.55 -8.91
C GLU A 61 -19.00 -19.26 -9.63
N GLN A 62 -18.47 -19.04 -10.83
CA GLN A 62 -18.83 -17.91 -11.70
C GLN A 62 -20.30 -17.94 -12.17
N GLN A 63 -21.01 -19.08 -12.05
CA GLN A 63 -22.42 -19.22 -12.43
C GLN A 63 -23.39 -19.01 -11.26
N ARG A 64 -22.89 -18.78 -10.04
CA ARG A 64 -23.74 -18.58 -8.86
C ARG A 64 -24.54 -17.29 -8.99
N SER A 65 -25.82 -17.32 -8.58
CA SER A 65 -26.71 -16.15 -8.66
C SER A 65 -26.27 -14.99 -7.77
N GLY A 66 -25.59 -15.27 -6.66
CA GLY A 66 -24.99 -14.27 -5.80
C GLY A 66 -23.69 -13.66 -6.33
N GLY A 67 -23.12 -14.18 -7.42
CA GLY A 67 -21.91 -13.63 -8.02
C GLY A 67 -20.67 -13.69 -7.11
N SER A 68 -19.73 -12.75 -7.30
CA SER A 68 -18.47 -12.71 -6.56
C SER A 68 -17.98 -11.29 -6.30
N GLY A 69 -17.27 -11.12 -5.19
CA GLY A 69 -16.61 -9.86 -4.82
C GLY A 69 -15.14 -10.01 -4.46
N ILE A 70 -14.46 -8.88 -4.25
CA ILE A 70 -13.08 -8.77 -3.74
C ILE A 70 -13.06 -7.94 -2.45
N TYR A 71 -12.29 -8.41 -1.47
CA TYR A 71 -11.81 -7.66 -0.32
C TYR A 71 -10.28 -7.51 -0.41
N TYR A 72 -9.81 -6.29 -0.67
CA TYR A 72 -8.41 -5.94 -0.97
C TYR A 72 -7.79 -5.08 0.14
N HIS A 73 -6.46 -4.98 0.22
CA HIS A 73 -5.78 -4.17 1.26
C HIS A 73 -4.79 -3.14 0.71
N PHE A 74 -5.02 -1.87 1.04
CA PHE A 74 -4.01 -0.78 0.97
C PHE A 74 -3.34 -0.52 2.31
N GLN A 75 -3.93 -0.97 3.40
CA GLN A 75 -3.39 -0.95 4.74
C GLN A 75 -3.74 -2.26 5.44
N TRP A 76 -2.84 -2.75 6.29
CA TRP A 76 -3.14 -3.89 7.14
C TRP A 76 -2.48 -3.78 8.50
N LEU A 77 -3.27 -4.09 9.53
CA LEU A 77 -2.85 -4.10 10.92
C LEU A 77 -2.98 -5.53 11.47
N ASN A 78 -1.85 -6.17 11.76
CA ASN A 78 -1.81 -7.47 12.42
C ASN A 78 -0.59 -7.58 13.34
N GLY A 79 -0.68 -6.91 14.48
CA GLY A 79 0.35 -6.96 15.51
C GLY A 79 1.74 -6.56 15.01
N THR A 80 2.78 -7.07 15.68
CA THR A 80 4.14 -6.51 15.63
C THR A 80 5.04 -7.01 14.49
N THR A 81 4.57 -7.87 13.57
CA THR A 81 5.49 -8.57 12.66
C THR A 81 5.50 -8.05 11.22
N THR A 82 4.36 -7.59 10.69
CA THR A 82 4.25 -7.24 9.25
C THR A 82 3.18 -6.18 8.94
N ALA A 83 2.71 -5.44 9.95
CA ALA A 83 1.77 -4.34 9.74
C ALA A 83 2.38 -3.20 8.90
N TYR A 84 1.53 -2.47 8.19
CA TYR A 84 1.93 -1.27 7.43
C TYR A 84 0.85 -0.16 7.49
N PRO A 85 0.63 0.46 8.67
CA PRO A 85 -0.44 1.43 8.89
C PRO A 85 -0.11 2.89 8.52
N TRP A 86 1.13 3.24 8.19
CA TRP A 86 1.58 4.62 8.19
C TRP A 86 1.45 5.33 6.84
N LEU A 87 2.07 4.80 5.79
CA LEU A 87 2.17 5.46 4.48
C LEU A 87 1.59 4.61 3.36
N TYR A 88 1.01 5.26 2.36
CA TYR A 88 0.52 4.56 1.18
C TYR A 88 1.70 4.21 0.25
N THR A 89 1.95 2.91 0.13
CA THR A 89 3.11 2.35 -0.60
C THR A 89 2.73 1.19 -1.52
N THR A 90 1.43 1.00 -1.80
CA THR A 90 0.97 -0.03 -2.75
C THR A 90 1.04 0.51 -4.18
N PRO A 91 1.76 -0.14 -5.11
CA PRO A 91 1.85 0.33 -6.49
C PRO A 91 0.52 0.21 -7.22
N LEU A 92 0.15 1.25 -7.97
CA LEU A 92 -1.06 1.23 -8.79
C LEU A 92 -1.06 0.11 -9.83
N ALA A 93 0.12 -0.26 -10.35
CA ALA A 93 0.27 -1.39 -11.27
C ALA A 93 -0.11 -2.75 -10.64
N LEU A 94 0.16 -2.94 -9.34
CA LEU A 94 -0.25 -4.15 -8.62
C LEU A 94 -1.78 -4.18 -8.48
N THR A 95 -2.36 -3.06 -8.05
CA THR A 95 -3.83 -2.92 -7.96
C THR A 95 -4.48 -3.17 -9.31
N TRP A 96 -3.94 -2.59 -10.38
CA TRP A 96 -4.43 -2.83 -11.73
C TRP A 96 -4.41 -4.31 -12.10
N SER A 97 -3.24 -4.95 -11.98
CA SER A 97 -3.05 -6.37 -12.34
C SER A 97 -4.01 -7.29 -11.60
N GLU A 98 -4.17 -7.08 -10.30
CA GLU A 98 -4.99 -7.95 -9.45
C GLU A 98 -6.49 -7.72 -9.69
N MET A 99 -6.92 -6.46 -9.77
CA MET A 99 -8.33 -6.14 -9.98
C MET A 99 -8.78 -6.47 -11.41
N LYS A 100 -7.91 -6.29 -12.43
CA LYS A 100 -8.18 -6.73 -13.79
C LYS A 100 -8.32 -8.24 -13.89
N LYS A 101 -7.41 -8.98 -13.25
CA LYS A 101 -7.48 -10.45 -13.15
C LYS A 101 -8.78 -10.88 -12.46
N ALA A 102 -9.22 -10.22 -11.40
CA ALA A 102 -10.49 -10.50 -10.73
C ALA A 102 -11.69 -10.26 -11.66
N TYR A 103 -11.69 -9.13 -12.36
CA TYR A 103 -12.75 -8.78 -13.31
C TYR A 103 -12.87 -9.80 -14.46
N ASP A 104 -11.74 -10.31 -14.95
CA ASP A 104 -11.67 -11.34 -16.00
C ASP A 104 -12.17 -12.71 -15.51
N TYR A 105 -12.13 -12.94 -14.20
CA TYR A 105 -12.74 -14.09 -13.53
C TYR A 105 -14.20 -13.84 -13.10
N ASN A 106 -14.86 -12.84 -13.68
CA ASN A 106 -16.26 -12.49 -13.41
C ASN A 106 -16.54 -12.09 -11.95
N VAL A 107 -15.56 -11.50 -11.27
CA VAL A 107 -15.74 -10.92 -9.93
C VAL A 107 -16.17 -9.46 -10.06
N ARG A 108 -17.49 -9.20 -10.11
CA ARG A 108 -18.05 -7.90 -10.53
C ARG A 108 -19.11 -7.31 -9.60
N ASP A 109 -19.56 -8.06 -8.58
CA ASP A 109 -20.72 -7.67 -7.76
C ASP A 109 -20.35 -6.77 -6.57
N LEU A 110 -19.12 -6.90 -6.06
CA LEU A 110 -18.68 -6.16 -4.87
C LEU A 110 -17.17 -6.01 -4.81
N TRP A 111 -16.65 -4.79 -4.86
CA TRP A 111 -15.23 -4.51 -4.58
C TRP A 111 -15.12 -3.64 -3.33
N ILE A 112 -14.31 -4.10 -2.37
CA ILE A 112 -14.03 -3.39 -1.12
C ILE A 112 -12.51 -3.35 -0.94
N VAL A 113 -11.99 -2.20 -0.55
CA VAL A 113 -10.57 -2.05 -0.18
C VAL A 113 -10.45 -1.52 1.25
N ASN A 114 -9.57 -2.14 2.04
CA ASN A 114 -9.15 -1.65 3.34
C ASN A 114 -8.13 -0.53 3.15
N VAL A 115 -8.54 0.68 3.49
CA VAL A 115 -7.75 1.92 3.36
C VAL A 115 -7.21 2.41 4.70
N GLY A 116 -7.47 1.66 5.78
CA GLY A 116 -7.22 2.07 7.16
C GLY A 116 -7.75 3.45 7.48
N ASP A 117 -6.85 4.39 7.75
CA ASP A 117 -7.16 5.75 8.21
C ASP A 117 -7.60 6.70 7.08
N ILE A 118 -7.83 6.17 5.87
CA ILE A 118 -8.16 6.89 4.62
C ILE A 118 -6.95 7.67 4.08
N LYS A 119 -6.40 8.59 4.88
CA LYS A 119 -5.15 9.28 4.55
C LYS A 119 -3.95 8.41 4.97
N PRO A 120 -2.86 8.35 4.17
CA PRO A 120 -2.60 9.13 2.96
C PRO A 120 -2.78 8.30 1.67
N ALA A 121 -3.87 7.51 1.57
CA ALA A 121 -4.13 6.59 0.46
C ALA A 121 -5.05 7.17 -0.64
N GLU A 122 -5.24 8.49 -0.71
CA GLU A 122 -6.20 9.16 -1.61
C GLU A 122 -6.02 8.76 -3.07
N ILE A 123 -4.78 8.75 -3.57
CA ILE A 123 -4.46 8.37 -4.96
C ILE A 123 -4.87 6.91 -5.23
N GLY A 124 -4.57 6.01 -4.28
CA GLY A 124 -4.94 4.60 -4.39
C GLY A 124 -6.45 4.40 -4.35
N ILE A 125 -7.15 5.10 -3.46
CA ILE A 125 -8.60 5.06 -3.32
C ILE A 125 -9.25 5.53 -4.63
N GLU A 126 -8.82 6.67 -5.15
CA GLU A 126 -9.33 7.20 -6.41
C GLU A 126 -9.11 6.20 -7.55
N TYR A 127 -7.90 5.66 -7.69
CA TYR A 127 -7.58 4.67 -8.71
C TYR A 127 -8.45 3.42 -8.61
N PHE A 128 -8.60 2.85 -7.41
CA PHE A 128 -9.42 1.68 -7.15
C PHE A 128 -10.90 1.91 -7.48
N MET A 129 -11.44 3.07 -7.08
CA MET A 129 -12.84 3.42 -7.29
C MET A 129 -13.14 3.71 -8.77
N GLN A 130 -12.23 4.36 -9.51
CA GLN A 130 -12.40 4.56 -10.95
C GLN A 130 -12.32 3.24 -11.72
N MET A 131 -11.41 2.34 -11.35
CA MET A 131 -11.38 0.98 -11.90
C MET A 131 -12.67 0.20 -11.61
N ALA A 132 -13.22 0.33 -10.41
CA ALA A 132 -14.48 -0.32 -10.04
C ALA A 132 -15.68 0.22 -10.82
N TRP A 133 -15.64 1.51 -11.18
CA TRP A 133 -16.66 2.16 -11.98
C TRP A 133 -16.64 1.71 -13.44
N ASP A 134 -15.48 1.80 -14.10
CA ASP A 134 -15.30 1.32 -15.47
C ASP A 134 -13.85 0.85 -15.70
N ILE A 135 -13.62 -0.46 -15.51
CA ILE A 135 -12.30 -1.04 -15.75
C ILE A 135 -11.91 -1.08 -17.23
N SER A 136 -12.85 -0.90 -18.17
CA SER A 136 -12.53 -0.96 -19.60
C SER A 136 -11.70 0.24 -20.07
N ASP A 137 -11.77 1.34 -19.32
CA ASP A 137 -10.94 2.53 -19.46
C ASP A 137 -9.52 2.34 -18.90
N PHE A 138 -9.23 1.23 -18.20
CA PHE A 138 -7.93 0.95 -17.57
C PHE A 138 -7.16 -0.20 -18.25
N LYS A 139 -6.23 0.16 -19.13
CA LYS A 139 -5.25 -0.67 -19.83
C LYS A 139 -3.94 -0.81 -19.04
N GLU A 140 -3.06 -1.69 -19.52
CA GLU A 140 -1.80 -2.07 -18.85
C GLU A 140 -0.85 -0.89 -18.58
N ASN A 141 -0.81 0.13 -19.44
CA ASN A 141 0.05 1.30 -19.27
C ASN A 141 -0.60 2.44 -18.45
N ASP A 142 -1.82 2.24 -17.96
CA ASP A 142 -2.62 3.33 -17.39
C ASP A 142 -2.22 3.77 -15.97
N PRO A 143 -1.50 2.99 -15.13
CA PRO A 143 -1.00 3.51 -13.85
C PRO A 143 -0.18 4.80 -13.99
N ALA A 144 0.66 4.89 -15.03
CA ALA A 144 1.50 6.07 -15.26
C ALA A 144 0.69 7.24 -15.84
N ALA A 145 -0.24 6.95 -16.77
CA ALA A 145 -1.14 7.96 -17.33
C ALA A 145 -2.03 8.55 -16.25
N PHE A 146 -2.65 7.70 -15.41
CA PHE A 146 -3.47 8.12 -14.29
C PHE A 146 -2.72 9.06 -13.34
N LEU A 147 -1.48 8.72 -12.93
CA LEU A 147 -0.69 9.59 -12.06
C LEU A 147 -0.40 10.95 -12.70
N LYS A 148 -0.17 10.97 -14.02
CA LYS A 148 0.05 12.22 -14.75
C LYS A 148 -1.23 13.06 -14.81
N ASP A 149 -2.37 12.45 -15.14
CA ASP A 149 -3.66 13.15 -15.23
C ASP A 149 -4.11 13.67 -13.87
N TRP A 150 -3.97 12.84 -12.82
CA TRP A 150 -4.19 13.22 -11.43
C TRP A 150 -3.32 14.43 -11.03
N ALA A 151 -2.02 14.38 -11.32
CA ALA A 151 -1.11 15.47 -10.97
C ALA A 151 -1.38 16.73 -11.79
N SER A 152 -1.78 16.60 -13.06
CA SER A 152 -2.15 17.72 -13.92
C SER A 152 -3.40 18.42 -13.38
N ARG A 153 -4.42 17.66 -12.98
CA ARG A 153 -5.66 18.18 -12.39
C ARG A 153 -5.37 18.97 -11.11
N ASP A 154 -4.60 18.41 -10.19
CA ASP A 154 -4.46 18.96 -8.83
C ASP A 154 -3.36 20.02 -8.74
N PHE A 155 -2.26 19.85 -9.50
CA PHE A 155 -1.07 20.71 -9.39
C PHE A 155 -0.75 21.48 -10.66
N GLY A 156 -1.29 21.10 -11.82
CA GLY A 156 -1.10 21.76 -13.12
C GLY A 156 -0.17 20.98 -14.04
N GLU A 157 -0.41 21.09 -15.35
CA GLU A 157 0.31 20.34 -16.40
C GLU A 157 1.84 20.53 -16.34
N GLU A 158 2.31 21.71 -15.93
CA GLU A 158 3.75 22.02 -15.80
C GLU A 158 4.48 21.05 -14.86
N TYR A 159 3.83 20.60 -13.78
CA TYR A 159 4.44 19.73 -12.77
C TYR A 159 4.05 18.25 -12.95
N ALA A 160 2.99 17.98 -13.72
CA ALA A 160 2.33 16.67 -13.82
C ALA A 160 3.30 15.50 -14.03
N SER A 161 4.15 15.57 -15.05
CA SER A 161 5.10 14.49 -15.38
C SER A 161 6.13 14.24 -14.26
N ARG A 162 6.59 15.30 -13.58
CA ARG A 162 7.56 15.19 -12.49
C ARG A 162 6.92 14.59 -11.24
N ILE A 163 5.72 15.05 -10.89
CA ILE A 163 4.96 14.52 -9.75
C ILE A 163 4.60 13.04 -9.98
N ALA A 164 4.16 12.68 -11.18
CA ALA A 164 3.87 11.29 -11.52
C ALA A 164 5.10 10.40 -11.38
N GLY A 165 6.27 10.85 -11.84
CA GLY A 165 7.54 10.14 -11.67
C GLY A 165 7.94 9.97 -10.20
N ILE A 166 7.78 11.02 -9.39
CA ILE A 166 8.03 10.98 -7.94
C ILE A 166 7.15 9.93 -7.26
N MET A 167 5.84 9.94 -7.53
CA MET A 167 4.90 9.02 -6.89
C MET A 167 5.11 7.58 -7.37
N ALA A 168 5.38 7.37 -8.66
CA ALA A 168 5.70 6.04 -9.19
C ALA A 168 6.94 5.45 -8.50
N LYS A 169 8.02 6.24 -8.35
CA LYS A 169 9.24 5.79 -7.70
C LYS A 169 9.07 5.62 -6.18
N HIS A 170 8.25 6.45 -5.53
CA HIS A 170 7.86 6.28 -4.12
C HIS A 170 7.17 4.93 -3.90
N TYR A 171 6.22 4.56 -4.76
CA TYR A 171 5.55 3.26 -4.68
C TYR A 171 6.51 2.10 -4.98
N GLU A 172 7.39 2.23 -5.98
CA GLU A 172 8.41 1.22 -6.28
C GLU A 172 9.30 0.94 -5.07
N LEU A 173 9.91 1.99 -4.51
CA LEU A 173 10.82 1.86 -3.37
C LEU A 173 10.09 1.40 -2.11
N GLY A 174 8.90 1.96 -1.84
CA GLY A 174 8.09 1.65 -0.67
C GLY A 174 7.51 0.24 -0.71
N TYR A 175 7.16 -0.29 -1.88
CA TYR A 175 6.65 -1.66 -1.97
C TYR A 175 7.76 -2.71 -1.87
N ALA A 176 8.95 -2.42 -2.42
CA ALA A 176 10.11 -3.30 -2.28
C ALA A 176 10.42 -3.60 -0.81
N ARG A 177 10.26 -2.58 0.05
CA ARG A 177 10.24 -2.74 1.49
C ARG A 177 9.48 -1.59 2.15
N ARG A 178 8.32 -1.90 2.73
CA ARG A 178 7.49 -0.89 3.40
C ARG A 178 8.26 -0.27 4.58
N PRO A 179 8.13 1.04 4.83
CA PRO A 179 8.85 1.73 5.90
C PRO A 179 8.78 0.99 7.24
N GLU A 180 7.61 0.58 7.66
CA GLU A 180 7.36 -0.13 8.93
C GLU A 180 8.00 -1.53 8.97
N ASN A 181 8.30 -2.10 7.80
CA ASN A 181 8.94 -3.40 7.66
C ASN A 181 10.47 -3.27 7.53
N MET A 182 11.03 -2.05 7.53
CA MET A 182 12.47 -1.82 7.61
C MET A 182 13.05 -2.32 8.94
N VAL A 183 12.25 -2.37 10.01
CA VAL A 183 12.62 -3.01 11.28
C VAL A 183 11.54 -4.02 11.68
N MET A 184 11.87 -5.31 11.64
CA MET A 184 10.93 -6.36 12.03
C MET A 184 11.38 -7.10 13.29
N TYR A 185 10.43 -7.34 14.19
CA TYR A 185 10.65 -8.23 15.34
C TYR A 185 10.39 -9.70 14.98
N LYS A 186 11.41 -10.54 15.10
CA LYS A 186 11.31 -12.00 14.91
C LYS A 186 10.99 -12.67 16.24
N GLY A 187 9.71 -12.86 16.55
CA GLY A 187 9.22 -13.43 17.81
C GLY A 187 9.87 -14.75 18.23
N ARG A 188 10.16 -15.66 17.28
CA ARG A 188 10.85 -16.94 17.56
C ARG A 188 12.26 -16.76 18.12
N THR A 189 12.98 -15.73 17.68
CA THR A 189 14.38 -15.48 18.05
C THR A 189 14.54 -14.32 19.03
N LYS A 190 13.46 -13.59 19.32
CA LYS A 190 13.45 -12.34 20.10
C LYS A 190 14.48 -11.31 19.60
N LYS A 191 14.67 -11.23 18.28
CA LYS A 191 15.63 -10.31 17.64
C LYS A 191 14.94 -9.41 16.63
N TYR A 192 15.50 -8.22 16.44
CA TYR A 192 15.14 -7.35 15.33
C TYR A 192 15.92 -7.73 14.07
N THR A 193 15.31 -7.56 12.91
CA THR A 193 15.96 -7.67 11.59
C THR A 193 15.75 -6.35 10.86
N TYR A 194 16.85 -5.78 10.37
CA TYR A 194 16.88 -4.44 9.77
C TYR A 194 17.93 -4.31 8.65
N ASP A 195 18.62 -5.39 8.32
CA ASP A 195 19.70 -5.50 7.34
C ASP A 195 19.18 -6.02 5.99
N TRP A 196 18.09 -5.41 5.49
CA TRP A 196 17.40 -5.86 4.27
C TRP A 196 18.14 -5.56 2.98
N PHE A 197 18.98 -4.52 2.99
CA PHE A 197 19.77 -4.09 1.85
C PHE A 197 21.26 -4.22 2.18
N SER A 198 22.03 -4.70 1.22
CA SER A 198 23.45 -4.98 1.47
C SER A 198 24.28 -3.69 1.52
N ILE A 199 25.11 -3.55 2.56
CA ILE A 199 26.10 -2.47 2.68
C ILE A 199 27.48 -2.83 2.08
N THR A 200 27.64 -4.06 1.56
CA THR A 200 28.93 -4.56 1.03
C THR A 200 28.81 -5.12 -0.39
N ASN A 201 27.65 -5.66 -0.76
CA ASN A 201 27.45 -6.25 -2.07
C ASN A 201 26.88 -5.21 -3.05
N TYR A 202 27.05 -5.48 -4.35
CA TYR A 202 26.50 -4.66 -5.43
C TYR A 202 26.86 -3.17 -5.36
N ASN A 203 28.06 -2.85 -4.86
CA ASN A 203 28.53 -1.49 -4.65
C ASN A 203 27.62 -0.69 -3.69
N ASP A 204 27.34 -1.26 -2.51
CA ASP A 204 26.53 -0.68 -1.43
C ASP A 204 25.09 -0.39 -1.87
N GLU A 205 24.32 -1.47 -2.07
CA GLU A 205 22.88 -1.43 -2.37
C GLU A 205 22.10 -0.54 -1.39
N ALA A 206 22.44 -0.60 -0.10
CA ALA A 206 21.81 0.25 0.90
C ALA A 206 22.06 1.75 0.66
N GLN A 207 23.28 2.14 0.28
CA GLN A 207 23.57 3.53 -0.11
C GLN A 207 22.83 3.93 -1.38
N LYS A 208 22.78 3.06 -2.39
CA LYS A 208 22.04 3.37 -3.63
C LYS A 208 20.58 3.71 -3.34
N ARG A 209 19.94 2.95 -2.46
CA ARG A 209 18.57 3.24 -2.01
C ARG A 209 18.46 4.58 -1.29
N VAL A 210 19.42 4.93 -0.43
CA VAL A 210 19.50 6.26 0.21
C VAL A 210 19.62 7.36 -0.84
N ASP A 211 20.49 7.19 -1.83
CA ASP A 211 20.71 8.18 -2.90
C ASP A 211 19.46 8.37 -3.77
N GLU A 212 18.71 7.29 -4.04
CA GLU A 212 17.41 7.37 -4.72
C GLU A 212 16.38 8.16 -3.92
N TYR A 213 16.33 7.97 -2.60
CA TYR A 213 15.46 8.76 -1.72
C TYR A 213 15.89 10.22 -1.60
N ASP A 214 17.19 10.52 -1.54
CA ASP A 214 17.69 11.90 -1.53
C ASP A 214 17.35 12.63 -2.83
N LYS A 215 17.44 11.95 -3.97
CA LYS A 215 16.96 12.49 -5.25
C LYS A 215 15.45 12.79 -5.21
N LEU A 216 14.64 11.88 -4.68
CA LEU A 216 13.20 12.09 -4.56
C LEU A 216 12.84 13.26 -3.65
N ILE A 217 13.49 13.39 -2.49
CA ILE A 217 13.28 14.54 -1.59
C ILE A 217 13.61 15.84 -2.34
N LYS A 218 14.77 15.92 -2.99
CA LYS A 218 15.20 17.11 -3.72
C LYS A 218 14.22 17.51 -4.83
N GLU A 219 13.73 16.54 -5.60
CA GLU A 219 12.76 16.81 -6.66
C GLU A 219 11.40 17.24 -6.10
N THR A 220 10.98 16.65 -4.98
CA THR A 220 9.74 16.99 -4.26
C THR A 220 9.80 18.41 -3.69
N ASP A 221 10.90 18.78 -3.04
CA ASP A 221 11.12 20.11 -2.47
C ASP A 221 11.15 21.18 -3.55
N ALA A 222 11.84 20.91 -4.66
CA ALA A 222 11.88 21.84 -5.79
C ALA A 222 10.49 22.13 -6.38
N ILE A 223 9.57 21.15 -6.39
CA ILE A 223 8.18 21.37 -6.81
C ILE A 223 7.40 22.13 -5.75
N TYR A 224 7.52 21.72 -4.47
CA TYR A 224 6.86 22.40 -3.37
C TYR A 224 7.19 23.89 -3.29
N ASP A 225 8.45 24.25 -3.53
CA ASP A 225 8.91 25.64 -3.50
C ASP A 225 8.38 26.46 -4.67
N SER A 226 8.24 25.85 -5.86
CA SER A 226 7.70 26.50 -7.05
C SER A 226 6.18 26.60 -7.09
N LEU A 227 5.47 25.80 -6.29
CA LEU A 227 4.02 25.77 -6.30
C LEU A 227 3.41 27.06 -5.74
N PRO A 228 2.28 27.52 -6.30
CA PRO A 228 1.44 28.55 -5.68
C PRO A 228 1.07 28.16 -4.24
N VAL A 229 0.97 29.16 -3.36
CA VAL A 229 0.73 28.97 -1.92
C VAL A 229 -0.52 28.11 -1.67
N GLU A 230 -1.58 28.33 -2.43
CA GLU A 230 -2.85 27.61 -2.32
C GLU A 230 -2.77 26.11 -2.66
N LYS A 231 -1.71 25.68 -3.35
CA LYS A 231 -1.48 24.26 -3.70
C LYS A 231 -0.52 23.55 -2.74
N LYS A 232 0.18 24.29 -1.88
CA LYS A 232 1.22 23.75 -1.00
C LYS A 232 0.66 22.75 0.01
N ASP A 233 -0.47 23.04 0.64
CA ASP A 233 -1.07 22.12 1.62
C ASP A 233 -1.53 20.79 1.00
N SER A 234 -2.15 20.84 -0.19
CA SER A 234 -2.53 19.64 -0.95
C SER A 234 -1.29 18.85 -1.40
N PHE A 235 -0.25 19.53 -1.86
CA PHE A 235 0.98 18.87 -2.28
C PHE A 235 1.71 18.24 -1.10
N PHE A 236 1.75 18.95 0.04
CA PHE A 236 2.36 18.45 1.25
C PHE A 236 1.70 17.15 1.70
N GLN A 237 0.38 17.15 1.85
CA GLN A 237 -0.32 16.00 2.40
C GLN A 237 -0.37 14.80 1.44
N MET A 238 -0.46 15.03 0.12
CA MET A 238 -0.61 13.94 -0.86
C MET A 238 0.73 13.41 -1.38
N VAL A 239 1.73 14.29 -1.53
CA VAL A 239 3.04 13.96 -2.13
C VAL A 239 4.15 14.06 -1.09
N ALA A 240 4.40 15.26 -0.55
CA ALA A 240 5.63 15.50 0.20
C ALA A 240 5.73 14.67 1.49
N TYR A 241 4.63 14.55 2.23
CA TYR A 241 4.56 13.77 3.47
C TYR A 241 4.83 12.29 3.22
N ASN A 242 4.20 11.71 2.19
CA ASN A 242 4.42 10.32 1.78
C ASN A 242 5.89 10.08 1.43
N VAL A 243 6.44 10.91 0.54
CA VAL A 243 7.81 10.75 0.01
C VAL A 243 8.84 10.96 1.11
N LYS A 244 8.74 12.07 1.86
CA LYS A 244 9.70 12.42 2.91
C LYS A 244 9.63 11.45 4.08
N GLY A 245 8.43 11.05 4.51
CA GLY A 245 8.26 10.06 5.58
C GLY A 245 8.95 8.74 5.24
N ALA A 246 8.70 8.21 4.03
CA ALA A 246 9.34 6.98 3.58
C ALA A 246 10.87 7.13 3.47
N ALA A 247 11.34 8.23 2.87
CA ALA A 247 12.76 8.52 2.69
C ALA A 247 13.51 8.63 4.02
N LEU A 248 13.03 9.47 4.94
CA LEU A 248 13.67 9.69 6.24
C LEU A 248 13.68 8.41 7.08
N HIS A 249 12.61 7.61 7.06
CA HIS A 249 12.59 6.33 7.78
C HIS A 249 13.60 5.33 7.21
N ASN A 250 13.72 5.25 5.88
CA ASN A 250 14.74 4.40 5.25
C ASN A 250 16.15 4.88 5.60
N LYS A 251 16.42 6.18 5.53
CA LYS A 251 17.70 6.79 5.94
C LYS A 251 18.04 6.47 7.40
N LYS A 252 17.09 6.65 8.32
CA LYS A 252 17.26 6.30 9.75
C LYS A 252 17.75 4.87 9.93
N VAL A 253 17.04 3.91 9.33
CA VAL A 253 17.33 2.48 9.50
C VAL A 253 18.65 2.07 8.82
N ILE A 254 18.89 2.53 7.59
CA ILE A 254 20.11 2.20 6.83
C ILE A 254 21.34 2.81 7.49
N TYR A 255 21.28 4.05 7.95
CA TYR A 255 22.39 4.66 8.68
C TYR A 255 22.63 3.95 10.03
N ALA A 256 21.58 3.53 10.74
CA ALA A 256 21.74 2.69 11.93
C ALA A 256 22.41 1.34 11.62
N GLN A 257 22.04 0.68 10.52
CA GLN A 257 22.68 -0.56 10.04
C GLN A 257 24.17 -0.34 9.76
N LYS A 258 24.53 0.72 9.02
CA LYS A 258 25.92 1.08 8.72
C LYS A 258 26.71 1.38 9.98
N SER A 259 26.14 2.16 10.90
CA SER A 259 26.75 2.47 12.19
C SER A 259 27.06 1.19 12.98
N HIS A 260 26.09 0.28 13.09
CA HIS A 260 26.28 -0.99 13.81
C HIS A 260 27.40 -1.83 13.18
N ALA A 261 27.36 -2.03 11.86
CA ALA A 261 28.35 -2.83 11.15
C ALA A 261 29.77 -2.23 11.22
N TYR A 262 29.90 -0.92 11.09
CA TYR A 262 31.19 -0.23 11.16
C TYR A 262 31.72 -0.13 12.58
N GLY A 263 30.84 -0.08 13.59
CA GLY A 263 31.21 -0.16 14.99
C GLY A 263 31.83 -1.51 15.35
N GLN A 264 31.25 -2.61 14.86
CA GLN A 264 31.84 -3.96 14.99
C GLN A 264 33.23 -4.09 14.34
N GLN A 265 33.52 -3.22 13.35
CA GLN A 265 34.81 -3.15 12.67
C GLN A 265 35.76 -2.10 13.28
N ASN A 266 35.39 -1.48 14.41
CA ASN A 266 36.14 -0.40 15.08
C ASN A 266 36.44 0.81 14.18
N LYS A 267 35.56 1.12 13.22
CA LYS A 267 35.72 2.28 12.32
C LYS A 267 35.12 3.54 12.95
N ALA A 268 35.87 4.65 12.92
CA ALA A 268 35.40 5.95 13.40
C ALA A 268 34.15 6.46 12.64
N SER A 269 33.96 6.04 11.38
CA SER A 269 32.76 6.36 10.59
C SER A 269 31.46 5.88 11.22
N ALA A 270 31.49 4.92 12.14
CA ALA A 270 30.31 4.47 12.88
C ALA A 270 29.60 5.63 13.60
N ALA A 271 30.36 6.54 14.23
CA ALA A 271 29.80 7.70 14.93
C ALA A 271 29.11 8.68 13.97
N VAL A 272 29.63 8.84 12.75
CA VAL A 272 29.02 9.69 11.71
C VAL A 272 27.66 9.13 11.30
N TYR A 273 27.58 7.84 11.01
CA TYR A 273 26.31 7.20 10.64
C TYR A 273 25.31 7.17 11.80
N ALA A 274 25.77 7.04 13.05
CA ALA A 274 24.89 7.16 14.22
C ALA A 274 24.25 8.56 14.29
N ALA A 275 25.04 9.62 14.09
CA ALA A 275 24.53 11.00 14.07
C ALA A 275 23.55 11.23 12.91
N MET A 276 23.82 10.70 11.71
CA MET A 276 22.91 10.79 10.57
C MET A 276 21.60 10.04 10.81
N ALA A 277 21.64 8.87 11.47
CA ALA A 277 20.43 8.13 11.84
C ALA A 277 19.57 8.92 12.85
N GLN A 278 20.21 9.55 13.84
CA GLN A 278 19.52 10.40 14.82
C GLN A 278 18.94 11.66 14.16
N GLN A 279 19.66 12.29 13.24
CA GLN A 279 19.13 13.43 12.50
C GLN A 279 17.89 13.05 11.68
N ALA A 280 17.93 11.91 10.98
CA ALA A 280 16.76 11.43 10.23
C ALA A 280 15.54 11.17 11.14
N GLU A 281 15.75 10.73 12.39
CA GLU A 281 14.65 10.63 13.37
C GLU A 281 14.11 12.01 13.78
N ASN A 282 14.98 12.98 14.03
CA ASN A 282 14.57 14.34 14.36
C ASN A 282 13.77 14.95 13.20
N ASP A 283 14.23 14.76 11.96
CA ASP A 283 13.53 15.22 10.75
C ASP A 283 12.15 14.57 10.60
N ILE A 284 11.98 13.30 11.01
CA ILE A 284 10.67 12.64 11.04
C ILE A 284 9.76 13.31 12.08
N HIS A 285 10.27 13.60 13.28
CA HIS A 285 9.50 14.31 14.29
C HIS A 285 9.09 15.71 13.82
N GLU A 286 10.00 16.44 13.19
CA GLU A 286 9.70 17.75 12.60
C GLU A 286 8.59 17.61 11.55
N LEU A 287 8.71 16.66 10.61
CA LEU A 287 7.71 16.39 9.57
C LEU A 287 6.31 16.08 10.15
N LEU A 288 6.25 15.42 11.30
CA LEU A 288 4.99 15.09 12.00
C LEU A 288 4.42 16.28 12.79
N ILE A 289 5.26 17.24 13.19
CA ILE A 289 4.87 18.37 14.03
C ILE A 289 4.59 19.64 13.19
N THR A 290 5.11 19.75 11.96
CA THR A 290 4.99 20.98 11.14
C THR A 290 3.57 21.33 10.65
N THR A 291 2.52 20.67 11.16
CA THR A 291 1.13 21.11 10.99
C THR A 291 0.68 21.96 12.19
N THR A 292 1.12 23.23 12.22
CA THR A 292 0.40 24.34 12.87
C THR A 292 0.66 25.64 12.12
#